data_AF-A0A2X2WZH4-F1
#
_entry.id   AF-A0A2X2WZH4-F1
#
_cell.length_a   1.000
_cell.length_b   1.000
_cell.length_c   1.000
_cell.angle_alpha   90.00
_cell.angle_beta   90.00
_cell.angle_gamma   90.00
#
_symmetry.space_group_name_H-M   'P 1'
#
loop_
_entity.id
_entity.type
_entity.pdbx_description
1 polymer ?
#
loop_
_entity_poly.entity_id
_entity_poly.type
_entity_poly.pdbx_seq_one_letter_code
_entity_poly.pdbx_strand_id
1 'polypeptide(L)'
;MASGFITLPNGKNWSARWSRYDLTLKIIMNRLNENGDEGYLKKWLHFILPTEDDIESGYCFFRVFSEDPYDSDSIVRFIDTRYLHPKYYEIFWQTVENLNNELDIETSIGFLMNDLYECFQHNQLPTGESIPEIEDKDDIDIFFMNGFNMGA
;
A
#
# COMPACT_ATOMS: atom_id res chain seq x y z
N MET A 1 15.47 7.41 -9.94
CA MET A 1 14.51 6.48 -9.31
C MET A 1 13.25 7.23 -8.94
N ALA A 2 12.11 6.73 -9.40
CA ALA A 2 10.81 7.33 -9.16
C ALA A 2 10.44 7.33 -7.66
N SER A 3 9.70 8.34 -7.22
CA SER A 3 9.07 8.36 -5.90
C SER A 3 7.94 7.33 -5.83
N GLY A 4 7.58 6.91 -4.62
CA GLY A 4 6.37 6.14 -4.38
C GLY A 4 5.24 7.03 -3.86
N PHE A 5 3.99 6.61 -4.08
CA PHE A 5 2.79 7.40 -3.77
C PHE A 5 1.73 6.55 -3.08
N ILE A 6 1.07 7.15 -2.08
CA ILE A 6 -0.15 6.62 -1.46
C ILE A 6 -1.25 7.66 -1.67
N THR A 7 -2.25 7.35 -2.49
CA THR A 7 -3.42 8.21 -2.69
C THR A 7 -4.36 8.10 -1.50
N LEU A 8 -4.64 9.27 -0.92
CA LEU A 8 -5.46 9.52 0.26
C LEU A 8 -6.95 9.57 -0.13
N PRO A 9 -7.88 9.55 0.86
CA PRO A 9 -9.33 9.46 0.59
C PRO A 9 -9.86 10.54 -0.34
N ASN A 10 -9.38 11.77 -0.24
CA ASN A 10 -9.77 12.87 -1.11
C ASN A 10 -9.03 12.93 -2.47
N GLY A 11 -8.24 11.90 -2.81
CA GLY A 11 -7.51 11.81 -4.07
C GLY A 11 -6.17 12.56 -4.10
N LYS A 12 -5.77 13.26 -3.03
CA LYS A 12 -4.39 13.78 -2.90
C LYS A 12 -3.42 12.64 -2.62
N ASN A 13 -2.13 12.88 -2.85
CA ASN A 13 -1.10 11.87 -2.63
C ASN A 13 -0.21 12.25 -1.45
N TRP A 14 0.02 11.29 -0.56
CA TRP A 14 1.27 11.25 0.20
C TRP A 14 2.36 10.72 -0.74
N SER A 15 3.51 11.38 -0.77
CA SER A 15 4.60 11.03 -1.68
C SER A 15 5.92 10.99 -0.93
N ALA A 16 6.69 9.95 -1.17
CA ALA A 16 8.01 9.81 -0.58
C ALA A 16 9.02 9.31 -1.61
N ARG A 17 10.30 9.64 -1.40
CA ARG A 17 11.39 9.01 -2.17
C ARG A 17 11.29 7.49 -2.01
N TRP A 18 11.57 6.73 -3.06
CA TRP A 18 11.40 5.27 -3.10
C TRP A 18 11.86 4.53 -1.83
N SER A 19 13.05 4.84 -1.30
CA SER A 19 13.59 4.16 -0.12
C SER A 19 12.76 4.40 1.14
N ARG A 20 12.15 5.59 1.26
CA ARG A 20 11.25 5.97 2.34
C ARG A 20 9.86 5.37 2.14
N TYR A 21 9.36 5.31 0.90
CA TYR A 21 8.13 4.61 0.57
C TYR A 21 8.23 3.12 0.92
N ASP A 22 9.27 2.44 0.44
CA ASP A 22 9.51 1.02 0.69
C ASP A 22 9.67 0.75 2.20
N LEU A 23 10.40 1.61 2.91
CA LEU A 23 10.54 1.51 4.37
C LEU A 23 9.20 1.66 5.09
N THR A 24 8.37 2.63 4.68
CA THR A 24 7.05 2.88 5.27
C THR A 24 6.15 1.67 5.11
N LEU A 25 6.04 1.12 3.90
CA LEU A 25 5.25 -0.08 3.66
C LEU A 25 5.79 -1.30 4.42
N LYS A 26 7.11 -1.47 4.52
CA LYS A 26 7.71 -2.55 5.32
C LYS A 26 7.35 -2.45 6.79
N ILE A 27 7.31 -1.24 7.36
CA ILE A 27 6.93 -1.04 8.77
C ILE A 27 5.45 -1.39 8.98
N ILE A 28 4.56 -0.92 8.11
CA ILE A 28 3.13 -1.26 8.14
C ILE A 28 2.96 -2.78 8.03
N MET A 29 3.56 -3.39 7.01
CA MET A 29 3.53 -4.82 6.76
C MET A 29 4.04 -5.64 7.95
N ASN A 30 5.11 -5.20 8.62
CA ASN A 30 5.67 -5.89 9.79
C ASN A 30 4.77 -5.81 11.03
N ARG A 31 3.88 -4.82 11.12
CA ARG A 31 2.91 -4.70 12.23
C ARG A 31 1.72 -5.64 12.08
N LEU A 32 1.36 -5.99 10.84
CA LEU A 32 0.24 -6.87 10.51
C LEU A 32 0.51 -8.33 10.92
N ASN A 33 -0.53 -8.98 11.44
CA ASN A 33 -0.53 -10.41 11.72
C ASN A 33 -0.46 -11.25 10.43
N GLU A 34 0.04 -12.49 10.54
CA GLU A 34 0.15 -13.41 9.40
C GLU A 34 -1.19 -14.07 8.99
N ASN A 35 -2.19 -14.02 9.87
CA ASN A 35 -3.44 -14.76 9.73
C ASN A 35 -4.61 -13.84 9.39
N GLY A 36 -5.64 -14.40 8.76
CA GLY A 36 -6.86 -13.67 8.40
C GLY A 36 -6.60 -12.50 7.46
N ASP A 37 -7.44 -11.48 7.55
CA ASP A 37 -7.41 -10.31 6.67
C ASP A 37 -6.15 -9.47 6.75
N GLU A 38 -5.57 -9.33 7.95
CA GLU A 38 -4.26 -8.69 8.10
C GLU A 38 -3.19 -9.47 7.33
N GLY A 39 -3.24 -10.80 7.36
CA GLY A 39 -2.34 -11.66 6.60
C GLY A 39 -2.49 -11.50 5.08
N TYR A 40 -3.71 -11.34 4.59
CA TYR A 40 -3.96 -11.06 3.17
C TYR A 40 -3.41 -9.68 2.76
N LEU A 41 -3.69 -8.64 3.55
CA LEU A 41 -3.14 -7.30 3.30
C LEU A 41 -1.60 -7.33 3.35
N LYS A 42 -1.02 -8.06 4.30
CA LYS A 42 0.42 -8.24 4.45
C LYS A 42 1.05 -8.87 3.20
N LYS A 43 0.46 -9.96 2.69
CA LYS A 43 0.91 -10.63 1.46
C LYS A 43 0.83 -9.69 0.26
N TRP A 44 -0.23 -8.90 0.15
CA TRP A 44 -0.37 -7.93 -0.92
C TRP A 44 0.68 -6.80 -0.82
N LEU A 45 0.88 -6.22 0.37
CA LEU A 45 1.92 -5.21 0.60
C LEU A 45 3.31 -5.74 0.26
N HIS A 46 3.58 -7.00 0.60
CA HIS A 46 4.82 -7.67 0.22
C HIS A 46 4.95 -7.80 -1.30
N PHE A 47 3.86 -8.20 -1.98
CA PHE A 47 3.86 -8.39 -3.42
C PHE A 47 4.13 -7.10 -4.20
N ILE A 48 3.59 -5.96 -3.76
CA ILE A 48 3.80 -4.65 -4.43
C ILE A 48 5.14 -3.97 -4.09
N LEU A 49 5.99 -4.62 -3.29
CA LEU A 49 7.34 -4.16 -3.03
C LEU A 49 8.32 -4.89 -3.96
N PRO A 50 9.29 -4.18 -4.56
CA PRO A 50 10.31 -4.82 -5.36
C PRO A 50 11.29 -5.63 -4.51
N THR A 51 11.76 -6.74 -5.07
CA THR A 51 12.80 -7.63 -4.55
C THR A 51 14.11 -7.44 -5.31
N GLU A 52 15.19 -8.07 -4.84
CA GLU A 52 16.51 -7.98 -5.49
C GLU A 52 16.53 -8.59 -6.89
N ASP A 53 15.64 -9.55 -7.16
CA ASP A 53 15.50 -10.21 -8.46
C ASP A 53 14.65 -9.41 -9.47
N ASP A 54 13.96 -8.36 -9.02
CA ASP A 54 13.10 -7.58 -9.92
C ASP A 54 13.93 -6.61 -10.78
N ILE A 55 13.58 -6.53 -12.06
CA ILE A 55 14.31 -5.72 -13.03
C ILE A 55 13.84 -4.27 -12.95
N GLU A 56 14.72 -3.35 -12.54
CA GLU A 56 14.40 -1.92 -12.51
C GLU A 56 14.21 -1.36 -13.93
N SER A 57 13.09 -0.69 -14.17
CA SER A 57 12.80 -0.01 -15.43
C SER A 57 12.20 1.38 -15.19
N GLY A 58 13.07 2.37 -15.02
CA GLY A 58 12.72 3.80 -14.98
C GLY A 58 11.74 4.19 -13.86
N TYR A 59 10.44 3.99 -14.11
CA TYR A 59 9.32 4.29 -13.22
C TYR A 59 8.69 3.07 -12.55
N CYS A 60 9.05 1.85 -12.94
CA CYS A 60 8.53 0.60 -12.37
C CYS A 60 9.64 -0.46 -12.21
N PHE A 61 9.25 -1.61 -11.67
CA PHE A 61 10.04 -2.83 -11.64
C PHE A 61 9.29 -3.91 -12.43
N PHE A 62 10.00 -4.81 -13.09
CA PHE A 62 9.40 -5.99 -13.70
C PHE A 62 9.74 -7.21 -12.86
N ARG A 63 8.71 -7.87 -12.34
CA ARG A 63 8.84 -9.17 -11.70
C ARG A 63 8.60 -10.24 -12.75
N VAL A 64 9.56 -11.13 -12.92
CA VAL A 64 9.51 -12.24 -13.86
C VAL A 64 9.20 -13.51 -13.07
N PHE A 65 8.13 -14.22 -13.41
CA PHE A 65 7.68 -15.41 -12.66
C PHE A 65 8.22 -16.73 -13.22
N SER A 66 8.65 -16.74 -14.48
CA SER A 66 9.22 -17.91 -15.13
C SER A 66 10.27 -17.52 -16.18
N GLU A 67 10.90 -18.51 -16.83
CA GLU A 67 11.85 -18.23 -17.93
C GLU A 67 11.17 -17.59 -19.16
N ASP A 68 9.83 -17.56 -19.21
CA ASP A 68 9.06 -16.84 -20.23
C ASP A 68 9.03 -15.33 -19.93
N PRO A 69 9.63 -14.46 -20.76
CA PRO A 69 9.63 -13.01 -20.53
C PRO A 69 8.23 -12.37 -20.63
N TYR A 70 7.23 -13.07 -21.18
CA TYR A 70 5.84 -12.61 -21.19
C TYR A 70 5.08 -12.94 -19.91
N ASP A 71 5.65 -13.78 -19.04
CA ASP A 71 5.14 -14.10 -17.72
C ASP A 71 5.77 -13.16 -16.67
N SER A 72 5.43 -11.88 -16.79
CA SER A 72 5.93 -10.83 -15.91
C SER A 72 4.85 -9.83 -15.51
N ASP A 73 4.98 -9.29 -14.31
CA ASP A 73 4.15 -8.21 -13.80
C ASP A 73 4.97 -6.94 -13.60
N SER A 74 4.34 -5.79 -13.88
CA SER A 74 4.90 -4.49 -13.54
C SER A 74 4.55 -4.13 -12.10
N ILE A 75 5.56 -3.91 -11.28
CA ILE A 75 5.42 -3.38 -9.92
C ILE A 75 5.58 -1.87 -10.00
N VAL A 76 4.48 -1.17 -9.73
CA VAL A 76 4.46 0.28 -9.60
C VAL A 76 4.35 0.64 -8.12
N ARG A 77 5.20 1.55 -7.63
CA ARG A 77 5.17 2.04 -6.23
C ARG A 77 4.02 3.01 -6.01
N PHE A 78 2.82 2.51 -6.16
CA PHE A 78 1.59 3.28 -6.09
C PHE A 78 0.52 2.47 -5.37
N ILE A 79 -0.06 3.04 -4.32
CA ILE A 79 -1.25 2.51 -3.65
C ILE A 79 -2.32 3.58 -3.75
N ASP A 80 -3.50 3.24 -4.24
CA ASP A 80 -4.67 4.10 -4.11
C ASP A 80 -5.63 3.53 -3.07
N THR A 81 -5.64 4.14 -1.89
CA THR A 81 -6.42 3.61 -0.77
C THR A 81 -7.92 3.68 -1.00
N ARG A 82 -8.38 4.50 -1.94
CA ARG A 82 -9.81 4.61 -2.30
C ARG A 82 -10.34 3.35 -2.99
N TYR A 83 -9.45 2.55 -3.56
CA TYR A 83 -9.80 1.29 -4.21
C TYR A 83 -9.54 0.07 -3.32
N LEU A 84 -9.08 0.25 -2.08
CA LEU A 84 -9.01 -0.84 -1.13
C LEU A 84 -10.42 -1.24 -0.71
N HIS A 85 -10.62 -2.54 -0.47
CA HIS A 85 -11.83 -3.03 0.19
C HIS A 85 -12.04 -2.25 1.49
N PRO A 86 -13.28 -1.92 1.89
CA PRO A 86 -13.52 -1.22 3.15
C PRO A 86 -12.82 -1.87 4.35
N LYS A 87 -12.78 -3.20 4.40
CA LYS A 87 -12.09 -3.96 5.46
C LYS A 87 -10.57 -3.77 5.45
N TYR A 88 -9.93 -3.80 4.28
CA TYR A 88 -8.49 -3.61 4.16
C TYR A 88 -8.09 -2.13 4.31
N TYR A 89 -8.95 -1.21 3.88
CA TYR A 89 -8.82 0.21 4.12
C TYR A 89 -8.78 0.50 5.63
N GLU A 90 -9.73 -0.04 6.39
CA GLU A 90 -9.78 0.12 7.85
C GLU A 90 -8.54 -0.47 8.51
N ILE A 91 -8.17 -1.71 8.18
CA ILE A 91 -6.95 -2.36 8.72
C ILE A 91 -5.70 -1.52 8.41
N PHE A 92 -5.55 -1.05 7.17
CA PHE A 92 -4.39 -0.26 6.75
C PHE A 92 -4.27 1.03 7.56
N TRP A 93 -5.33 1.83 7.65
CA TRP A 93 -5.28 3.11 8.35
C TRP A 93 -5.23 2.97 9.87
N GLN A 94 -5.88 1.95 10.44
CA GLN A 94 -5.75 1.64 11.87
C GLN A 94 -4.31 1.23 12.22
N THR A 95 -3.66 0.49 11.33
CA THR A 95 -2.25 0.10 11.49
C THR A 95 -1.34 1.33 11.46
N VAL A 96 -1.57 2.26 10.52
CA VAL A 96 -0.84 3.53 10.43
C VAL A 96 -1.04 4.38 11.70
N GLU A 97 -2.28 4.51 12.17
CA GLU A 97 -2.59 5.24 13.41
C GLU A 97 -1.86 4.63 14.63
N ASN A 98 -1.95 3.30 14.79
CA ASN A 98 -1.29 2.60 15.89
C ASN A 98 0.22 2.82 15.87
N LEU A 99 0.85 2.67 14.70
CA LEU A 99 2.28 2.91 14.52
C LEU A 99 2.66 4.37 14.81
N ASN A 100 1.84 5.34 14.37
CA ASN A 100 2.08 6.76 14.69
C ASN A 100 2.07 7.02 16.21
N ASN A 101 1.19 6.34 16.95
CA ASN A 101 1.10 6.51 18.41
C ASN A 101 2.23 5.79 19.17
N GLU A 102 2.81 4.74 18.58
CA GLU A 102 3.86 3.90 19.19
C GLU A 102 5.28 4.40 18.88
N LEU A 103 5.50 5.00 17.71
CA LEU A 103 6.82 5.39 17.22
C LEU A 103 7.23 6.79 17.67
N ASP A 104 8.51 6.93 18.05
CA ASP A 104 9.10 8.23 18.38
C ASP A 104 9.31 9.08 17.13
N ILE A 105 8.64 10.24 17.07
CA ILE A 105 8.67 11.20 15.95
C ILE A 105 10.08 11.72 15.63
N GLU A 106 10.98 11.74 16.61
CA GLU A 106 12.36 12.20 16.41
C GLU A 106 13.20 11.18 15.61
N THR A 107 12.70 9.95 15.46
CA THR A 107 13.33 8.94 14.62
C THR A 107 12.92 9.11 13.16
N SER A 108 13.80 8.74 12.23
CA SER A 108 13.45 8.75 10.80
C SER A 108 12.20 7.91 10.47
N ILE A 109 11.91 6.89 11.27
CA ILE A 109 10.76 6.01 11.07
C ILE A 109 9.48 6.67 11.62
N GLY A 110 9.53 7.18 12.84
CA GLY A 110 8.40 7.89 13.45
C GLY A 110 8.01 9.12 12.64
N PHE A 111 8.99 9.91 12.16
CA PHE A 111 8.71 11.05 11.27
C PHE A 111 7.92 10.64 10.01
N LEU A 112 8.28 9.54 9.35
CA LEU A 112 7.58 9.11 8.13
C LEU A 112 6.16 8.62 8.42
N MET A 113 5.98 7.88 9.52
CA MET A 113 4.66 7.40 9.91
C MET A 113 3.75 8.55 10.32
N ASN A 114 4.30 9.51 11.05
CA ASN A 114 3.59 10.71 11.45
C ASN A 114 3.19 11.57 10.24
N ASP A 115 4.11 11.84 9.31
CA ASP A 115 3.81 12.58 8.08
C ASP A 115 2.71 11.91 7.24
N LEU A 116 2.76 10.58 7.10
CA LEU A 116 1.69 9.82 6.42
C LEU A 116 0.35 9.95 7.17
N TYR A 117 0.35 9.81 8.49
CA TYR A 117 -0.85 9.87 9.30
C TYR A 117 -1.47 11.27 9.34
N GLU A 118 -0.67 12.32 9.48
CA GLU A 118 -1.13 13.72 9.40
C GLU A 118 -1.73 14.01 8.03
N CYS A 119 -1.08 13.55 6.96
CA CYS A 119 -1.64 13.66 5.62
C CYS A 119 -3.01 12.96 5.54
N PHE A 120 -3.15 11.76 6.09
CA PHE A 120 -4.44 11.07 6.14
C PHE A 120 -5.51 11.88 6.89
N GLN A 121 -5.21 12.34 8.12
CA GLN A 121 -6.14 13.10 8.95
C GLN A 121 -6.62 14.39 8.27
N HIS A 122 -5.71 15.12 7.62
CA HIS A 122 -6.06 16.36 6.90
C HIS A 122 -6.81 16.15 5.59
N ASN A 123 -6.88 14.92 5.09
CA ASN A 123 -7.43 14.60 3.78
C ASN A 123 -8.53 13.52 3.86
N GLN A 124 -9.08 13.30 5.05
CA GLN A 124 -10.34 12.58 5.20
C GLN A 124 -11.45 13.34 4.46
N LEU A 125 -12.39 12.60 3.87
CA LEU A 125 -13.55 13.19 3.25
C LEU A 125 -14.39 13.93 4.31
N PRO A 126 -15.00 15.08 3.98
CA PRO A 126 -15.96 15.73 4.87
C PRO A 126 -17.04 14.73 5.28
N THR A 127 -17.48 14.80 6.54
CA THR A 127 -18.53 13.94 7.09
C THR A 127 -19.79 14.07 6.21
N GLY A 128 -20.08 13.04 5.40
CA GLY A 128 -21.23 13.02 4.48
C GLY A 128 -20.90 12.76 3.00
N GLU A 129 -19.63 12.80 2.59
CA GLU A 129 -19.21 12.30 1.27
C GLU A 129 -18.74 10.84 1.40
N SER A 130 -19.51 9.92 0.86
CA SER A 130 -19.14 8.49 0.83
C SER A 130 -18.09 8.26 -0.25
N ILE A 131 -17.11 7.41 0.05
CA ILE A 131 -16.31 6.72 -0.97
C ILE A 131 -17.31 6.05 -1.94
N PRO A 132 -17.15 6.17 -3.27
CA PRO A 132 -18.07 5.53 -4.21
C PRO A 132 -18.21 4.05 -3.84
N GLU A 133 -19.45 3.61 -3.58
CA GLU A 133 -19.74 2.21 -3.33
C GLU A 133 -19.26 1.40 -4.55
N ILE A 134 -18.26 0.56 -4.34
CA ILE A 134 -17.87 -0.43 -5.33
C ILE A 134 -18.98 -1.48 -5.27
N GLU A 135 -19.96 -1.38 -6.17
CA GLU A 135 -21.02 -2.38 -6.34
C GLU A 135 -20.40 -3.77 -6.44
N ASP A 136 -20.79 -4.68 -5.53
CA ASP A 136 -20.56 -6.13 -5.51
C ASP A 136 -19.53 -6.64 -6.53
N LYS A 137 -18.26 -6.33 -6.28
CA LYS A 137 -17.15 -7.03 -6.92
C LYS A 137 -16.65 -8.05 -5.92
N ASP A 138 -16.73 -9.32 -6.31
CA ASP A 138 -16.21 -10.47 -5.55
C ASP A 138 -14.90 -10.11 -4.84
N ASP A 139 -14.68 -10.60 -3.60
CA ASP A 139 -13.52 -10.32 -2.72
C ASP A 139 -12.12 -10.39 -3.40
N ILE A 140 -12.07 -10.93 -4.61
CA ILE A 140 -10.94 -11.13 -5.50
C ILE A 140 -10.53 -9.85 -6.25
N ASP A 141 -11.44 -8.90 -6.52
CA ASP A 141 -11.24 -7.85 -7.53
C ASP A 141 -10.45 -6.60 -7.07
N ILE A 142 -10.01 -6.60 -5.81
CA ILE A 142 -9.55 -5.41 -5.10
C ILE A 142 -8.06 -5.13 -5.32
N PHE A 143 -7.30 -6.17 -5.67
CA PHE A 143 -5.84 -6.11 -5.79
C PHE A 143 -5.35 -6.05 -7.26
N PHE A 144 -6.25 -6.00 -8.24
CA PHE A 144 -5.96 -6.15 -9.67
C PHE A 144 -5.17 -5.01 -10.33
N MET A 145 -4.81 -3.96 -9.59
CA MET A 145 -3.89 -2.95 -10.14
C MET A 145 -2.48 -3.51 -10.40
N ASN A 146 -2.12 -4.67 -9.81
CA ASN A 146 -0.82 -5.32 -10.03
C ASN A 146 -0.89 -6.85 -10.26
N GLY A 147 -2.03 -7.41 -10.70
CA GLY A 147 -2.08 -8.86 -11.00
C GLY A 147 -2.05 -9.81 -9.79
N PHE A 148 -2.17 -9.30 -8.56
CA PHE A 148 -2.18 -10.13 -7.36
C PHE A 148 -3.44 -10.99 -7.27
N ASN A 149 -3.29 -12.30 -7.51
CA ASN A 149 -4.37 -13.26 -7.37
C ASN A 149 -4.29 -13.92 -5.98
N MET A 150 -5.39 -13.85 -5.21
CA MET A 150 -5.49 -14.45 -3.86
C MET A 150 -5.64 -15.98 -3.89
N GLY A 151 -4.95 -16.67 -4.81
CA GLY A 151 -5.09 -18.10 -5.11
C GLY A 151 -5.51 -18.96 -3.90
N ALA A 152 -6.62 -19.67 -4.11
CA ALA A 152 -7.41 -20.46 -3.16
C ALA A 152 -6.64 -21.28 -2.11
#